data_AF-A0A0F8YX44-F1
#
_entry.id   AF-A0A0F8YX44-F1
#
_cell.length_a   1.000
_cell.length_b   1.000
_cell.length_c   1.000
_cell.angle_alpha   90.00
_cell.angle_beta   90.00
_cell.angle_gamma   90.00
#
_symmetry.space_group_name_H-M   'P 1'
#
loop_
_entity.id
_entity.type
_entity.pdbx_description
1 polymer ?
#
loop_
_entity_poly.entity_id
_entity_poly.type
_entity_poly.pdbx_seq_one_letter_code
_entity_poly.pdbx_strand_id
1 'polypeptide(L)'
;MLDSDDKVIYVGKAKNLKKRVSSYFRSNVTDGKTRALVSNISDIDITLTNTETEALLLENNLIKKYQPRYNILLRDDKSYPYILLTAH
;
A
#
# COMPACT_ATOMS: atom_id res chain seq x y z
N MET A 1 1.60 7.08 -0.52
CA MET A 1 2.94 7.51 -0.09
C MET A 1 3.73 7.89 -1.32
N LEU A 2 4.35 9.06 -1.29
CA LEU A 2 5.01 9.69 -2.43
C LEU A 2 6.50 9.89 -2.14
N ASP A 3 7.32 9.86 -3.19
CA ASP A 3 8.72 10.29 -3.12
C ASP A 3 8.86 11.80 -3.34
N SER A 4 10.10 12.29 -3.43
CA SER A 4 10.41 13.71 -3.59
C SER A 4 9.98 14.29 -4.94
N ASP A 5 9.67 13.43 -5.91
CA ASP A 5 9.22 13.80 -7.25
C ASP A 5 7.68 13.68 -7.39
N ASP A 6 6.96 13.66 -6.26
CA ASP A 6 5.51 13.44 -6.17
C ASP A 6 5.02 12.13 -6.81
N LYS A 7 5.90 11.12 -6.92
CA LYS A 7 5.54 9.84 -7.52
C LYS A 7 5.03 8.88 -6.45
N VAL A 8 3.93 8.19 -6.76
CA VAL A 8 3.38 7.15 -5.87
C VAL A 8 4.34 5.95 -5.80
N ILE A 9 4.94 5.75 -4.64
CA ILE A 9 5.91 4.67 -4.38
C ILE A 9 5.30 3.50 -3.59
N TYR A 10 4.24 3.76 -2.80
CA TYR A 10 3.50 2.75 -2.06
C TYR A 10 2.03 3.15 -1.82
N VAL A 11 1.14 2.17 -1.93
CA VAL A 11 -0.29 2.23 -1.63
C VAL A 11 -0.64 1.10 -0.66
N GLY A 12 -1.44 1.39 0.37
CA GLY A 12 -1.91 0.37 1.30
C GLY A 12 -3.21 0.77 1.99
N LYS A 13 -4.05 -0.21 2.33
CA LYS A 13 -5.25 -0.01 3.15
C LYS A 13 -4.99 -0.16 4.64
N ALA A 14 -5.86 0.42 5.47
CA ALA A 14 -5.84 0.23 6.92
C ALA A 14 -7.22 0.39 7.55
N LYS A 15 -7.56 -0.48 8.52
CA LYS A 15 -8.71 -0.26 9.42
C LYS A 15 -8.48 0.91 10.38
N ASN A 16 -7.22 1.13 10.76
CA ASN A 16 -6.80 2.22 11.63
C ASN A 16 -5.57 2.90 11.03
N LEU A 17 -5.79 4.05 10.37
CA LEU A 17 -4.75 4.81 9.68
C LEU A 17 -3.63 5.24 10.62
N LYS A 18 -3.96 5.72 11.83
CA LYS A 18 -2.97 6.14 12.84
C LYS A 18 -2.02 5.00 13.18
N LYS A 19 -2.55 3.82 13.54
CA LYS A 19 -1.72 2.64 13.85
C LYS A 19 -0.87 2.21 12.64
N ARG A 20 -1.44 2.24 11.43
CA ARG A 20 -0.75 1.85 10.19
C ARG A 20 0.43 2.79 9.91
N VAL A 21 0.19 4.09 9.84
CA VAL A 21 1.21 5.09 9.55
C VAL A 21 2.28 5.08 10.64
N SER A 22 1.89 5.13 11.92
CA SER A 22 2.85 5.10 13.03
C SER A 22 3.73 3.85 13.07
N SER A 23 3.32 2.73 12.49
CA SER A 23 4.14 1.51 12.46
C SER A 23 5.39 1.63 11.59
N TYR A 24 5.33 2.44 10.52
CA TYR A 24 6.46 2.69 9.63
C TYR A 24 7.55 3.55 10.26
N PHE A 25 7.18 4.44 11.18
CA PHE A 25 8.09 5.42 11.80
C PHE A 25 8.58 5.02 13.20
N ARG A 26 8.45 3.74 13.56
CA ARG A 26 9.02 3.23 14.82
C ARG A 26 10.54 3.08 14.69
N SER A 27 11.25 3.33 15.78
CA SER A 27 12.71 3.19 15.86
C SER A 27 13.21 1.77 15.60
N ASN A 28 12.40 0.74 15.88
CA ASN A 28 12.76 -0.68 15.77
C ASN A 28 12.17 -1.38 14.53
N VAL A 29 12.20 -0.76 13.35
CA VAL A 29 11.81 -1.46 12.10
C VAL A 29 12.93 -2.42 11.70
N THR A 30 12.72 -3.72 11.94
CA THR A 30 13.70 -4.79 11.67
C THR A 30 13.84 -5.14 10.20
N ASP A 31 12.78 -4.94 9.40
CA ASP A 31 12.77 -5.25 7.96
C ASP A 31 13.48 -4.18 7.11
N GLY A 32 14.51 -4.59 6.37
CA GLY A 32 15.29 -3.72 5.49
C GLY A 32 14.49 -3.13 4.33
N LYS A 33 13.50 -3.86 3.80
CA LYS A 33 12.65 -3.35 2.71
C LYS A 33 11.74 -2.23 3.21
N THR A 34 11.18 -2.39 4.40
CA THR A 34 10.38 -1.35 5.05
C THR A 34 11.22 -0.11 5.37
N ARG A 35 12.45 -0.27 5.86
CA ARG A 35 13.36 0.88 6.06
C ARG A 35 13.65 1.62 4.75
N ALA A 36 13.90 0.89 3.67
CA ALA A 36 14.12 1.47 2.35
C ALA A 36 12.87 2.15 1.78
N LEU A 37 11.66 1.68 2.09
CA LEU A 37 10.44 2.42 1.78
C LEU A 37 10.44 3.75 2.54
N VAL A 38 10.58 3.69 3.88
CA VAL A 38 10.48 4.87 4.75
C VAL A 38 11.49 5.96 4.41
N SER A 39 12.72 5.58 4.06
CA SER A 39 13.76 6.53 3.65
C SER A 39 13.46 7.28 2.35
N ASN A 40 12.52 6.77 1.52
CA ASN A 40 12.13 7.39 0.26
C ASN A 40 10.75 8.07 0.33
N ILE A 41 10.07 8.06 1.48
CA ILE A 41 8.81 8.79 1.65
C ILE A 41 9.13 10.26 1.86
N SER A 42 8.63 11.12 0.97
CA SER A 42 8.60 12.56 1.16
C SER A 42 7.23 13.06 1.60
N ASP A 43 6.15 12.41 1.14
CA ASP A 43 4.78 12.79 1.52
C ASP A 43 3.81 11.60 1.65
N ILE A 44 2.70 11.79 2.37
CA ILE A 44 1.66 10.79 2.64
C ILE A 44 0.26 11.36 2.41
N ASP A 45 -0.31 11.00 1.26
CA ASP A 45 -1.75 11.15 1.02
C ASP A 45 -2.61 10.09 1.71
N ILE A 46 -3.76 10.53 2.21
CA ILE A 46 -4.75 9.70 2.90
C ILE A 46 -6.15 9.96 2.31
N THR A 47 -6.86 8.88 1.99
CA THR A 47 -8.27 8.93 1.59
C THR A 47 -9.10 8.12 2.59
N LEU A 48 -10.14 8.74 3.14
CA LEU A 48 -11.10 8.06 4.04
C LEU A 48 -12.13 7.30 3.21
N THR A 49 -12.46 6.08 3.64
CA THR A 49 -13.51 5.24 3.05
C THR A 49 -14.48 4.80 4.14
N ASN A 50 -15.74 4.54 3.79
CA ASN A 50 -16.78 4.20 4.77
C ASN A 50 -16.74 2.72 5.14
N THR A 51 -16.25 1.86 4.23
CA THR A 51 -16.17 0.42 4.45
C THR A 51 -14.79 -0.16 4.15
N GLU A 52 -14.51 -1.34 4.69
CA GLU A 52 -13.27 -2.07 4.36
C GLU A 52 -13.23 -2.52 2.89
N THR A 53 -14.41 -2.81 2.31
CA THR A 53 -14.54 -3.21 0.90
C THR A 53 -14.19 -2.06 -0.03
N GLU A 54 -14.66 -0.85 0.26
CA GLU A 54 -14.28 0.37 -0.48
C GLU A 54 -12.77 0.62 -0.40
N ALA A 55 -12.19 0.51 0.80
CA ALA A 55 -10.74 0.65 0.99
C ALA A 55 -9.96 -0.36 0.13
N LEU A 56 -10.44 -1.61 0.08
CA LEU A 56 -9.84 -2.67 -0.72
C LEU A 56 -9.93 -2.40 -2.22
N LEU A 57 -11.10 -1.98 -2.70
CA LEU A 57 -11.31 -1.65 -4.11
C LEU A 57 -10.47 -0.45 -4.54
N LEU A 58 -10.44 0.60 -3.71
CA LEU A 58 -9.62 1.78 -3.95
C LEU A 58 -8.13 1.43 -3.99
N GLU A 59 -7.63 0.69 -3.01
CA GLU A 59 -6.24 0.19 -2.99
C GLU A 59 -5.92 -0.57 -4.27
N ASN A 60 -6.76 -1.52 -4.67
CA ASN A 60 -6.55 -2.32 -5.88
C ASN A 60 -6.47 -1.46 -7.14
N ASN A 61 -7.39 -0.49 -7.28
CA ASN A 61 -7.43 0.42 -8.41
C ASN A 61 -6.17 1.31 -8.46
N LEU A 62 -5.72 1.83 -7.32
CA LEU A 62 -4.53 2.67 -7.24
C LEU A 62 -3.23 1.88 -7.50
N ILE A 63 -3.13 0.65 -7.00
CA ILE A 63 -1.99 -0.24 -7.30
C ILE A 63 -1.94 -0.56 -8.80
N LYS A 64 -3.08 -0.88 -9.41
CA LYS A 64 -3.15 -1.14 -10.86
C LYS A 64 -2.79 0.09 -11.69
N LYS A 65 -3.26 1.26 -11.27
CA LYS A 65 -3.03 2.54 -11.97
C LYS A 65 -1.57 2.98 -11.91
N TYR A 66 -0.95 2.92 -10.72
CA TYR A 66 0.38 3.51 -10.50
C TYR A 66 1.52 2.50 -10.50
N GLN A 67 1.21 1.21 -10.38
CA GLN A 67 2.18 0.11 -10.25
C GLN A 67 3.38 0.45 -9.34
N PRO A 68 3.13 0.83 -8.07
CA PRO A 68 4.16 1.41 -7.23
C PRO A 68 5.29 0.41 -6.95
N ARG A 69 6.53 0.88 -7.03
CA ARG A 69 7.73 0.03 -6.89
C ARG A 69 7.72 -0.80 -5.61
N TYR A 70 7.36 -0.21 -4.46
CA TYR A 70 7.40 -0.93 -3.19
C TYR A 70 6.20 -1.87 -3.00
N ASN A 71 5.07 -1.67 -3.69
CA ASN A 71 3.99 -2.66 -3.66
C ASN A 71 4.38 -3.99 -4.32
N ILE A 72 5.33 -3.98 -5.26
CA ILE A 72 5.87 -5.19 -5.88
C ILE A 72 6.93 -5.83 -4.97
N LEU A 73 7.86 -5.02 -4.45
CA LEU A 73 8.97 -5.49 -3.59
C LEU A 73 8.52 -6.00 -2.22
N LEU A 74 7.41 -5.44 -1.71
CA LEU A 74 6.77 -5.79 -0.45
C LEU A 74 5.55 -6.71 -0.66
N ARG A 75 5.33 -7.20 -1.89
CA ARG A 75 4.30 -8.21 -2.14
C ARG A 75 4.72 -9.49 -1.43
N ASP A 76 3.99 -9.83 -0.39
CA ASP A 76 4.05 -11.14 0.25
C ASP A 76 3.41 -12.18 -0.71
N ASP A 77 3.71 -13.47 -0.53
CA ASP A 77 3.17 -14.56 -1.36
C ASP A 77 1.63 -14.71 -1.23
N LYS A 78 1.00 -13.87 -0.41
CA LYS A 78 -0.44 -13.72 -0.15
C LYS A 78 -1.17 -13.01 -1.28
N SER A 79 -0.95 -13.46 -2.52
CA SER A 79 -1.81 -13.11 -3.64
C SER A 79 -3.17 -13.76 -3.41
N TYR A 80 -4.26 -12.99 -3.37
CA TYR A 80 -5.61 -13.57 -3.29
C TYR A 80 -5.92 -14.27 -4.62
N PRO A 81 -6.04 -15.62 -4.65
CA PRO A 81 -6.47 -16.29 -5.86
C PRO A 81 -7.91 -15.87 -6.16
N TYR A 82 -8.20 -15.56 -7.42
CA TYR A 82 -9.56 -15.37 -7.90
C TYR A 82 -9.82 -16.32 -9.07
N ILE A 83 -11.02 -16.87 -9.12
CA ILE A 83 -11.50 -17.73 -10.20
C ILE A 83 -12.49 -16.90 -11.00
N LEU A 84 -12.22 -16.72 -12.29
CA LEU A 84 -13.17 -16.16 -13.24
C LEU A 84 -14.04 -17.29 -13.78
N LEU A 85 -15.34 -17.20 -13.57
CA LEU A 85 -16.32 -18.10 -14.20
C LEU A 85 -16.92 -17.39 -15.41
N THR A 86 -16.69 -17.93 -16.60
CA THR A 86 -17.37 -17.51 -17.84
C THR A 86 -18.40 -18.56 -18.20
N ALA A 87 -19.65 -18.15 -18.43
CA ALA A 87 -20.66 -19.03 -19.02
C ALA A 87 -20.40 -19.14 -20.53
N HIS A 88 -20.39 -20.37 -21.05
CA HIS A 88 -20.37 -20.68 -22.48
C HIS A 88 -21.78 -20.72 -23.05
#